data_AF-A0A672K5H5-F1
#
_entry.id   AF-A0A672K5H5-F1
#
_cell.length_a   1.000
_cell.length_b   1.000
_cell.length_c   1.000
_cell.angle_alpha   90.00
_cell.angle_beta   90.00
_cell.angle_gamma   90.00
#
_symmetry.space_group_name_H-M   'P 1'
#
loop_
_entity.id
_entity.type
_entity.pdbx_description
1 polymer ?
#
loop_
_entity_poly.entity_id
_entity_poly.type
_entity_poly.pdbx_seq_one_letter_code
_entity_poly.pdbx_strand_id
1 'polypeptide(L)'
;LFLKKYLEVEDFPADFCQRLYWYFQRSEQCCPDQIDKIVTQMMQAAEYLGWDVTEVKPVLRDMLKAIDIDSSGTLTQQEWIQGGLNNIPLLVLLGLKVAEKDGQHVWRLKNFNRPTYCFVCQNMMLGLRKQGLSCNFCKYTVHSSCANKNRTPCVRTFVRSKTEIGIFPVNDTHPLLVFVNPKSGGKQGKRVLRKFQYLLNPRQVYNLENGGPNPGLQFFQNLHKCRVLVCGGDGTVGWILDAIDKADMAIRPPVAILPLGTGNDLARCLHWGGGYEGTGLTEIIKQIEESIQVQMDRWSLQVIPADMEDEGDPVPNDIINNYFSLGVDASIAHQFHVMREKHPQKFNTRNKLWYFQLATSETISASCRNLKECLTIECCGVPVELSRLSLEGIAVLNIPSMHGGSNLWGETKSAEKLKKRHEVTVDPDALEMCSQYMNDKLLEVVGLESVVEMGQIYTGLKSKAHRLAQAAHITIRTYKTLPMQIDGEPWMQPPCTVSVLFGQPKRTMNCEDFFMHPGYHSVSMLICLQ
;
A
#
# COMPACT_ATOMS: atom_id res chain seq x y z
N LEU A 1 -2.46 -2.23 33.54
CA LEU A 1 -2.91 -2.06 32.13
C LEU A 1 -1.77 -2.14 31.11
N PHE A 2 -0.95 -1.11 30.81
CA PHE A 2 0.23 -0.68 31.59
C PHE A 2 1.27 -1.79 31.96
N LEU A 3 0.96 -3.08 31.76
CA LEU A 3 1.82 -4.20 32.17
C LEU A 3 1.96 -5.33 31.13
N LYS A 4 1.70 -5.07 29.83
CA LYS A 4 2.52 -5.61 28.72
C LYS A 4 2.36 -4.75 27.44
N LYS A 5 2.43 -3.42 27.59
CA LYS A 5 3.03 -2.58 26.54
C LYS A 5 4.57 -2.66 26.58
N TYR A 6 5.17 -3.48 27.44
CA TYR A 6 5.83 -3.04 28.70
C TYR A 6 6.64 -4.16 29.39
N LEU A 7 6.36 -5.45 29.12
CA LEU A 7 7.11 -6.55 29.78
C LEU A 7 8.03 -7.38 28.87
N GLU A 8 7.89 -7.31 27.54
CA GLU A 8 8.76 -8.03 26.56
C GLU A 8 8.97 -9.56 26.76
N VAL A 9 8.30 -10.18 27.75
CA VAL A 9 8.67 -11.52 28.22
C VAL A 9 8.57 -12.57 27.13
N GLU A 10 9.66 -13.32 27.03
CA GLU A 10 9.89 -14.41 26.09
C GLU A 10 9.05 -15.66 26.35
N ASP A 11 8.55 -15.81 27.59
CA ASP A 11 7.65 -16.85 28.07
C ASP A 11 6.51 -16.23 28.89
N PHE A 12 5.38 -16.93 29.05
CA PHE A 12 4.33 -16.53 29.98
C PHE A 12 4.51 -17.24 31.33
N PRO A 13 4.61 -16.50 32.46
CA PRO A 13 4.65 -17.11 33.78
C PRO A 13 3.41 -17.95 34.05
N ALA A 14 3.59 -19.14 34.62
CA ALA A 14 2.51 -20.09 34.91
C ALA A 14 1.37 -19.43 35.71
N ASP A 15 1.69 -18.55 36.66
CA ASP A 15 0.74 -17.79 37.49
C ASP A 15 -0.22 -16.92 36.66
N PHE A 16 0.20 -16.40 35.51
CA PHE A 16 -0.67 -15.59 34.65
C PHE A 16 -1.65 -16.46 33.86
N CYS A 17 -1.16 -17.58 33.30
CA CYS A 17 -2.02 -18.60 32.68
C CYS A 17 -3.02 -19.17 33.70
N GLN A 18 -2.58 -19.36 34.95
CA GLN A 18 -3.41 -19.80 36.07
C GLN A 18 -4.49 -18.76 36.42
N ARG A 19 -4.15 -17.45 36.51
CA ARG A 19 -5.16 -16.40 36.74
C ARG A 19 -6.20 -16.30 35.61
N LEU A 20 -5.79 -16.44 34.36
CA LEU A 20 -6.72 -16.48 33.21
C LEU A 20 -7.62 -17.72 33.25
N TYR A 21 -7.05 -18.89 33.54
CA TYR A 21 -7.80 -20.13 33.72
C TYR A 21 -8.85 -19.99 34.83
N TRP A 22 -8.48 -19.46 36.00
CA TRP A 22 -9.44 -19.21 37.10
C TRP A 22 -10.50 -18.17 36.77
N TYR A 23 -10.18 -17.16 35.96
CA TYR A 23 -11.16 -16.20 35.45
C TYR A 23 -12.18 -16.90 34.57
N PHE A 24 -11.74 -17.69 33.58
CA PHE A 24 -12.64 -18.41 32.67
C PHE A 24 -13.42 -19.56 33.34
N GLN A 25 -12.94 -20.12 34.44
CA GLN A 25 -13.71 -21.08 35.24
C GLN A 25 -14.83 -20.43 36.08
N ARG A 26 -14.74 -19.14 36.40
CA ARG A 26 -15.67 -18.44 37.30
C ARG A 26 -16.82 -17.75 36.55
N SER A 27 -17.76 -18.55 36.05
CA SER A 27 -19.10 -18.05 35.65
C SER A 27 -20.22 -18.98 36.14
N GLU A 28 -21.25 -18.40 36.72
CA GLU A 28 -22.51 -19.11 37.02
C GLU A 28 -23.36 -19.25 35.75
N GLN A 29 -23.30 -20.40 35.08
CA GLN A 29 -24.22 -20.72 33.97
C GLN A 29 -24.36 -22.22 33.70
N CYS A 30 -25.61 -22.62 33.36
CA CYS A 30 -26.07 -24.00 33.20
C CYS A 30 -25.58 -24.68 31.90
N CYS A 31 -24.31 -25.07 31.86
CA CYS A 31 -23.78 -26.01 30.85
C CYS A 31 -23.13 -27.22 31.56
N PRO A 32 -23.28 -28.45 31.02
CA PRO A 32 -22.69 -29.65 31.62
C PRO A 32 -21.19 -29.82 31.32
N ASP A 33 -20.69 -29.29 30.20
CA ASP A 33 -19.30 -29.41 29.74
C ASP A 33 -18.49 -28.14 30.12
N GLN A 34 -17.28 -28.30 30.67
CA GLN A 34 -16.39 -27.20 31.07
C GLN A 34 -15.76 -26.48 29.87
N ILE A 35 -15.43 -27.22 28.81
CA ILE A 35 -14.85 -26.67 27.57
C ILE A 35 -15.86 -25.71 26.93
N ASP A 36 -17.14 -26.08 26.87
CA ASP A 36 -18.17 -25.21 26.28
C ASP A 36 -18.43 -23.93 27.08
N LYS A 37 -18.22 -23.92 28.40
CA LYS A 37 -18.21 -22.69 29.22
C LYS A 37 -17.08 -21.75 28.82
N ILE A 38 -15.86 -22.29 28.72
CA ILE A 38 -14.66 -21.52 28.33
C ILE A 38 -14.81 -20.98 26.90
N VAL A 39 -15.27 -21.81 25.95
CA VAL A 39 -15.58 -21.37 24.57
C VAL A 39 -16.56 -20.21 24.61
N THR A 40 -17.67 -20.32 25.36
CA THR A 40 -18.74 -19.31 25.37
C THR A 40 -18.26 -17.96 25.89
N GLN A 41 -17.53 -17.93 27.00
CA GLN A 41 -16.97 -16.67 27.53
C GLN A 41 -15.92 -16.04 26.59
N MET A 42 -15.05 -16.86 25.99
CA MET A 42 -14.07 -16.37 25.02
C MET A 42 -14.72 -15.82 23.75
N MET A 43 -15.89 -16.35 23.33
CA MET A 43 -16.67 -15.77 22.23
C MET A 43 -17.35 -14.46 22.63
N GLN A 44 -17.89 -14.34 23.84
CA GLN A 44 -18.43 -13.06 24.35
C GLN A 44 -17.36 -11.96 24.39
N ALA A 45 -16.13 -12.29 24.82
CA ALA A 45 -15.01 -11.37 24.79
C ALA A 45 -14.59 -10.97 23.36
N ALA A 46 -14.64 -11.92 22.41
CA ALA A 46 -14.32 -11.66 21.00
C ALA A 46 -15.41 -10.82 20.30
N GLU A 47 -16.70 -11.08 20.55
CA GLU A 47 -17.83 -10.28 20.07
C GLU A 47 -17.75 -8.84 20.57
N TYR A 48 -17.46 -8.64 21.87
CA TYR A 48 -17.26 -7.31 22.46
C TYR A 48 -16.10 -6.54 21.80
N LEU A 49 -15.07 -7.24 21.34
CA LEU A 49 -13.95 -6.68 20.59
C LEU A 49 -14.21 -6.55 19.08
N GLY A 50 -15.43 -6.85 18.60
CA GLY A 50 -15.84 -6.69 17.20
C GLY A 50 -15.36 -7.78 16.24
N TRP A 51 -15.11 -9.00 16.73
CA TRP A 51 -14.68 -10.13 15.91
C TRP A 51 -15.88 -10.91 15.37
N ASP A 52 -15.74 -11.46 14.15
CA ASP A 52 -16.67 -12.48 13.65
C ASP A 52 -16.36 -13.82 14.32
N VAL A 53 -17.23 -14.26 15.21
CA VAL A 53 -17.07 -15.50 15.98
C VAL A 53 -17.60 -16.74 15.26
N THR A 54 -18.28 -16.59 14.13
CA THR A 54 -18.98 -17.68 13.42
C THR A 54 -18.03 -18.79 13.01
N GLU A 55 -16.89 -18.43 12.41
CA GLU A 55 -15.82 -19.36 12.04
C GLU A 55 -14.88 -19.69 13.22
N VAL A 56 -14.78 -18.81 14.21
CA VAL A 56 -13.82 -18.95 15.33
C VAL A 56 -14.32 -19.92 16.40
N LYS A 57 -15.63 -19.94 16.69
CA LYS A 57 -16.25 -20.82 17.69
C LYS A 57 -15.98 -22.31 17.48
N PRO A 58 -16.15 -22.91 16.28
CA PRO A 58 -15.79 -24.32 16.06
C PRO A 58 -14.28 -24.55 16.18
N VAL A 59 -13.44 -23.64 15.67
CA VAL A 59 -11.97 -23.74 15.76
C VAL A 59 -11.48 -23.69 17.21
N LEU A 60 -12.03 -22.81 18.03
CA LEU A 60 -11.72 -22.70 19.46
C LEU A 60 -12.17 -23.95 20.23
N ARG A 61 -13.36 -24.49 19.93
CA ARG A 61 -13.85 -25.74 20.53
C ARG A 61 -12.94 -26.93 20.15
N ASP A 62 -12.59 -27.07 18.88
CA ASP A 62 -11.68 -28.12 18.37
C ASP A 62 -10.23 -27.98 18.85
N MET A 63 -9.84 -26.77 19.25
CA MET A 63 -8.55 -26.47 19.88
C MET A 63 -8.57 -26.86 21.35
N LEU A 64 -9.59 -26.45 22.11
CA LEU A 64 -9.71 -26.76 23.53
C LEU A 64 -9.90 -28.27 23.76
N LYS A 65 -10.70 -28.95 22.91
CA LYS A 65 -10.79 -30.43 22.85
C LYS A 65 -9.51 -31.14 22.39
N ALA A 66 -8.50 -30.40 21.94
CA ALA A 66 -7.17 -30.93 21.61
C ALA A 66 -6.10 -30.51 22.65
N ILE A 67 -6.50 -29.74 23.67
CA ILE A 67 -5.71 -29.44 24.87
C ILE A 67 -6.16 -30.37 26.01
N ASP A 68 -7.42 -30.81 26.01
CA ASP A 68 -7.94 -31.95 26.78
C ASP A 68 -7.27 -33.25 26.27
N ILE A 69 -6.23 -33.71 26.97
CA ILE A 69 -5.38 -34.84 26.56
C ILE A 69 -6.02 -36.17 26.94
N ASP A 70 -6.69 -36.23 28.10
CA ASP A 70 -7.39 -37.43 28.56
C ASP A 70 -8.81 -37.59 28.00
N SER A 71 -9.32 -36.56 27.29
CA SER A 71 -10.67 -36.49 26.73
C SER A 71 -11.77 -36.55 27.79
N SER A 72 -11.49 -36.04 28.99
CA SER A 72 -12.43 -36.00 30.12
C SER A 72 -13.59 -35.01 29.91
N GLY A 73 -13.51 -34.09 28.94
CA GLY A 73 -14.42 -32.95 28.83
C GLY A 73 -14.14 -31.86 29.87
N THR A 74 -13.03 -31.99 30.61
CA THR A 74 -12.58 -31.02 31.61
C THR A 74 -11.13 -30.66 31.37
N LEU A 75 -10.85 -29.37 31.18
CA LEU A 75 -9.46 -28.91 31.05
C LEU A 75 -8.85 -28.74 32.43
N THR A 76 -7.79 -29.49 32.74
CA THR A 76 -7.00 -29.26 33.94
C THR A 76 -6.07 -28.05 33.78
N GLN A 77 -5.62 -27.48 34.90
CA GLN A 77 -4.67 -26.37 34.88
C GLN A 77 -3.33 -26.74 34.20
N GLN A 78 -2.88 -27.99 34.33
CA GLN A 78 -1.63 -28.44 33.72
C GLN A 78 -1.74 -28.56 32.20
N GLU A 79 -2.84 -29.13 31.70
CA GLU A 79 -3.14 -29.18 30.27
C GLU A 79 -3.27 -27.78 29.67
N TRP A 80 -4.00 -26.90 30.34
CA TRP A 80 -4.15 -25.49 29.93
C TRP A 80 -2.79 -24.80 29.76
N ILE A 81 -1.87 -24.99 30.71
CA ILE A 81 -0.51 -24.43 30.65
C ILE A 81 0.30 -25.06 29.50
N GLN A 82 0.30 -26.39 29.35
CA GLN A 82 1.09 -27.06 28.33
C GLN A 82 0.59 -26.81 26.89
N GLY A 83 -0.73 -26.86 26.69
CA GLY A 83 -1.37 -26.70 25.38
C GLY A 83 -1.62 -25.24 24.99
N GLY A 84 -1.89 -24.35 25.96
CA GLY A 84 -2.18 -22.94 25.70
C GLY A 84 -0.96 -22.13 25.26
N LEU A 85 0.22 -22.39 25.84
CA LEU A 85 1.48 -21.72 25.46
C LEU A 85 1.87 -21.94 23.98
N ASN A 86 1.45 -23.07 23.39
CA ASN A 86 1.77 -23.46 22.03
C ASN A 86 0.70 -23.06 21.00
N ASN A 87 -0.45 -22.54 21.43
CA ASN A 87 -1.61 -22.32 20.56
C ASN A 87 -1.78 -20.85 20.18
N ILE A 88 -1.35 -20.53 18.95
CA ILE A 88 -1.51 -19.22 18.30
C ILE A 88 -2.95 -18.68 18.41
N PRO A 89 -4.04 -19.47 18.21
CA PRO A 89 -5.40 -18.91 18.31
C PRO A 89 -5.76 -18.42 19.71
N LEU A 90 -5.23 -19.04 20.78
CA LEU A 90 -5.46 -18.62 22.17
C LEU A 90 -4.76 -17.29 22.48
N LEU A 91 -3.52 -17.11 22.00
CA LEU A 91 -2.77 -15.85 22.11
C LEU A 91 -3.43 -14.72 21.31
N VAL A 92 -3.94 -15.05 20.12
CA VAL A 92 -4.65 -14.13 19.21
C VAL A 92 -6.01 -13.70 19.78
N LEU A 93 -6.77 -14.63 20.39
CA LEU A 93 -8.04 -14.34 21.07
C LEU A 93 -7.87 -13.44 22.31
N LEU A 94 -6.71 -13.48 22.97
CA LEU A 94 -6.36 -12.61 24.09
C LEU A 94 -5.82 -11.23 23.65
N GLY A 95 -5.81 -10.94 22.34
CA GLY A 95 -5.32 -9.66 21.79
C GLY A 95 -3.81 -9.47 21.88
N LEU A 96 -3.04 -10.54 22.12
CA LEU A 96 -1.60 -10.47 22.38
C LEU A 96 -0.82 -10.60 21.06
N LYS A 97 -0.06 -9.57 20.69
CA LYS A 97 0.92 -9.68 19.60
C LYS A 97 2.04 -10.65 20.01
N VAL A 98 2.26 -11.68 19.21
CA VAL A 98 3.46 -12.52 19.30
C VAL A 98 4.63 -11.69 18.78
N ALA A 99 5.69 -11.52 19.57
CA ALA A 99 6.93 -10.92 19.09
C ALA A 99 7.62 -11.90 18.14
N GLU A 100 7.82 -11.48 16.90
CA GLU A 100 8.56 -12.27 15.90
C GLU A 100 10.04 -12.33 16.31
N LYS A 101 10.48 -13.48 16.82
CA LYS A 101 11.91 -13.72 17.06
C LYS A 101 12.57 -14.25 15.79
N ASP A 102 13.81 -13.84 15.55
CA ASP A 102 14.61 -14.41 14.47
C ASP A 102 14.77 -15.93 14.69
N GLY A 103 14.58 -16.72 13.63
CA GLY A 103 14.56 -18.18 13.74
C GLY A 103 13.33 -18.79 14.41
N GLN A 104 12.26 -18.05 14.66
CA GLN A 104 11.06 -18.64 15.28
C GLN A 104 10.34 -19.61 14.33
N HIS A 105 9.94 -20.77 14.85
CA HIS A 105 9.06 -21.71 14.17
C HIS A 105 7.60 -21.34 14.37
N VAL A 106 6.83 -21.19 13.29
CA VAL A 106 5.36 -21.06 13.36
C VAL A 106 4.73 -22.44 13.24
N TRP A 107 4.29 -23.00 14.37
CA TRP A 107 3.74 -24.35 14.47
C TRP A 107 2.29 -24.45 13.97
N ARG A 108 1.94 -25.61 13.41
CA ARG A 108 0.57 -26.03 13.06
C ARG A 108 0.37 -27.47 13.50
N LEU A 109 -0.73 -27.75 14.21
CA LEU A 109 -1.12 -29.11 14.54
C LEU A 109 -1.46 -29.91 13.27
N LYS A 110 -0.89 -31.11 13.14
CA LYS A 110 -0.92 -31.91 11.91
C LYS A 110 -1.17 -33.38 12.22
N ASN A 111 -1.87 -34.04 11.29
CA ASN A 111 -1.99 -35.49 11.26
C ASN A 111 -0.93 -36.08 10.31
N PHE A 112 -0.27 -37.16 10.72
CA PHE A 112 0.82 -37.79 9.99
C PHE A 112 0.40 -39.22 9.60
N ASN A 113 0.06 -39.38 8.33
CA ASN A 113 -0.43 -40.64 7.77
C ASN A 113 0.73 -41.64 7.47
N ARG A 114 1.92 -41.40 8.02
CA ARG A 114 3.16 -42.18 7.85
C ARG A 114 3.97 -42.09 9.15
N PRO A 115 4.78 -43.11 9.50
CA PRO A 115 5.71 -43.04 10.62
C PRO A 115 6.55 -41.76 10.55
N THR A 116 6.37 -40.89 11.54
CA THR A 116 7.00 -39.58 11.63
C THR A 116 7.59 -39.44 13.02
N TYR A 117 8.79 -38.90 13.12
CA TYR A 117 9.53 -38.77 14.36
C TYR A 117 9.62 -37.30 14.78
N CYS A 118 9.68 -37.06 16.08
CA CYS A 118 9.88 -35.71 16.62
C CYS A 118 11.36 -35.33 16.51
N PHE A 119 11.69 -34.22 15.85
CA PHE A 119 13.07 -33.77 15.68
C PHE A 119 13.77 -33.34 16.98
N VAL A 120 13.06 -33.25 18.11
CA VAL A 120 13.63 -32.87 19.42
C VAL A 120 13.98 -34.09 20.28
N CYS A 121 13.04 -35.04 20.44
CA CYS A 121 13.24 -36.22 21.29
C CYS A 121 13.50 -37.52 20.51
N GLN A 122 13.47 -37.46 19.18
CA GLN A 122 13.67 -38.57 18.24
C GLN A 122 12.67 -39.74 18.34
N ASN A 123 11.74 -39.70 19.30
CA ASN A 123 10.66 -40.68 19.42
C ASN A 123 9.57 -40.50 18.35
N MET A 124 8.88 -41.59 18.02
CA MET A 124 7.80 -41.59 17.04
C MET A 124 6.58 -40.79 17.52
N MET A 125 5.88 -40.16 16.57
CA MET A 125 4.67 -39.39 16.82
C MET A 125 3.46 -40.34 16.81
N LEU A 126 3.18 -40.90 18.00
CA LEU A 126 2.11 -41.87 18.23
C LEU A 126 0.75 -41.17 18.43
N GLY A 127 -0.33 -41.81 17.99
CA GLY A 127 -1.71 -41.32 18.12
C GLY A 127 -2.57 -41.60 16.89
N LEU A 128 -3.89 -41.64 17.08
CA LEU A 128 -4.87 -41.93 16.01
C LEU A 128 -5.23 -40.69 15.18
N ARG A 129 -5.16 -39.48 15.76
CA ARG A 129 -5.36 -38.19 15.09
C ARG A 129 -4.47 -37.11 15.73
N LYS A 130 -4.06 -36.09 14.97
CA LYS A 130 -3.34 -34.88 15.44
C LYS A 130 -2.05 -35.20 16.24
N GLN A 131 -1.23 -36.16 15.80
CA GLN A 131 -0.08 -36.70 16.57
C GLN A 131 1.05 -35.69 16.92
N GLY A 132 1.05 -34.48 16.36
CA GLY A 132 1.97 -33.43 16.76
C GLY A 132 1.94 -32.19 15.87
N LEU A 133 2.95 -31.35 16.04
CA LEU A 133 3.11 -30.06 15.37
C LEU A 133 4.05 -30.17 14.16
N SER A 134 3.80 -29.33 13.16
CA SER A 134 4.62 -29.15 11.97
C SER A 134 4.85 -27.65 11.75
N CYS A 135 6.09 -27.21 11.55
CA CYS A 135 6.36 -25.83 11.20
C CYS A 135 5.77 -25.50 9.81
N ASN A 136 5.07 -24.36 9.70
CA ASN A 136 4.51 -23.88 8.43
C ASN A 136 5.58 -23.65 7.37
N PHE A 137 6.77 -23.16 7.75
CA PHE A 137 7.84 -22.77 6.84
C PHE A 137 8.79 -23.92 6.51
N CYS A 138 9.62 -24.36 7.47
CA CYS A 138 10.67 -25.35 7.27
C CYS A 138 10.20 -26.82 7.40
N LYS A 139 8.91 -27.06 7.67
CA LYS A 139 8.28 -28.39 7.82
C LYS A 139 8.81 -29.27 8.96
N TYR A 140 9.69 -28.75 9.83
CA TYR A 140 10.16 -29.40 11.05
C TYR A 140 8.99 -29.94 11.89
N THR A 141 9.09 -31.18 12.40
CA THR A 141 8.00 -31.87 13.12
C THR A 141 8.36 -32.17 14.56
N VAL A 142 7.47 -31.84 15.50
CA VAL A 142 7.71 -32.02 16.95
C VAL A 142 6.43 -32.47 17.65
N HIS A 143 6.55 -33.24 18.75
CA HIS A 143 5.41 -33.42 19.65
C HIS A 143 5.00 -32.07 20.25
N SER A 144 3.73 -31.90 20.61
CA SER A 144 3.23 -30.67 21.25
C SER A 144 4.02 -30.28 22.50
N SER A 145 4.39 -31.27 23.33
CA SER A 145 5.23 -31.10 24.53
C SER A 145 6.73 -30.84 24.25
N CYS A 146 7.16 -30.99 22.98
CA CYS A 146 8.55 -30.80 22.55
C CYS A 146 8.79 -29.46 21.84
N ALA A 147 7.74 -28.75 21.38
CA ALA A 147 7.88 -27.47 20.69
C ALA A 147 8.63 -26.41 21.52
N ASN A 148 8.27 -26.23 22.79
CA ASN A 148 8.95 -25.31 23.71
C ASN A 148 10.37 -25.77 24.11
N LYS A 149 10.73 -27.03 23.84
CA LYS A 149 12.08 -27.57 24.07
C LYS A 149 12.96 -27.47 22.82
N ASN A 150 12.43 -26.99 21.71
CA ASN A 150 13.17 -26.89 20.46
C ASN A 150 14.21 -25.76 20.52
N ARG A 151 15.50 -26.12 20.60
CA ARG A 151 16.62 -25.19 20.54
C ARG A 151 17.09 -24.87 19.12
N THR A 152 16.65 -25.62 18.10
CA THR A 152 17.06 -25.34 16.72
C THR A 152 16.18 -24.23 16.12
N PRO A 153 16.78 -23.12 15.66
CA PRO A 153 16.01 -22.08 15.01
C PRO A 153 15.53 -22.54 13.63
N CYS A 154 14.39 -22.05 13.18
CA CYS A 154 13.80 -22.39 11.90
C CYS A 154 14.71 -21.89 10.78
N VAL A 155 15.28 -22.82 10.01
CA VAL A 155 16.21 -22.55 8.90
C VAL A 155 15.65 -21.63 7.80
N ARG A 156 14.34 -21.38 7.76
CA ARG A 156 13.70 -20.43 6.83
C ARG A 156 13.41 -19.04 7.44
N THR A 157 13.64 -18.85 8.74
CA THR A 157 13.41 -17.59 9.45
C THR A 157 14.63 -17.14 10.29
N PHE A 158 15.70 -17.93 10.33
CA PHE A 158 16.93 -17.68 11.12
C PHE A 158 18.04 -16.99 10.32
N VAL A 159 18.81 -16.13 10.99
CA VAL A 159 19.93 -15.37 10.44
C VAL A 159 21.04 -15.21 11.50
N ARG A 160 22.26 -15.68 11.17
CA ARG A 160 23.48 -15.21 11.84
C ARG A 160 23.71 -13.73 11.52
N SER A 161 24.49 -13.03 12.34
CA SER A 161 24.53 -11.56 12.41
C SER A 161 24.59 -10.82 11.06
N LYS A 162 24.05 -9.60 11.03
CA LYS A 162 24.01 -8.68 9.87
C LYS A 162 25.35 -8.48 9.15
N THR A 163 26.48 -8.79 9.80
CA THR A 163 27.84 -8.63 9.27
C THR A 163 28.42 -9.89 8.62
N GLU A 164 27.86 -11.09 8.88
CA GLU A 164 28.33 -12.34 8.27
C GLU A 164 27.51 -12.77 7.05
N ILE A 165 26.23 -12.38 6.98
CA ILE A 165 25.40 -12.67 5.80
C ILE A 165 25.60 -11.58 4.76
N GLY A 166 26.64 -11.75 3.95
CA GLY A 166 26.58 -11.27 2.58
C GLY A 166 25.36 -11.89 1.91
N ILE A 167 24.41 -11.07 1.46
CA ILE A 167 23.35 -11.55 0.59
C ILE A 167 23.99 -11.73 -0.78
N PHE A 168 24.48 -12.94 -1.04
CA PHE A 168 24.98 -13.31 -2.36
C PHE A 168 23.76 -13.71 -3.21
N PRO A 169 23.30 -12.86 -4.15
CA PRO A 169 22.29 -13.29 -5.10
C PRO A 169 22.85 -14.47 -5.89
N VAL A 170 22.00 -15.42 -6.25
CA VAL A 170 22.40 -16.49 -7.18
C VAL A 170 22.75 -15.81 -8.50
N ASN A 171 23.84 -16.23 -9.14
CA ASN A 171 24.24 -15.69 -10.44
C ASN A 171 23.06 -15.72 -11.43
N ASP A 172 22.96 -14.67 -12.22
CA ASP A 172 21.90 -14.46 -13.22
C ASP A 172 20.47 -14.39 -12.67
N THR A 173 20.28 -14.18 -11.36
CA THR A 173 18.98 -13.88 -10.75
C THR A 173 18.77 -12.40 -10.42
N HIS A 174 17.51 -11.99 -10.34
CA HIS A 174 17.08 -10.64 -9.97
C HIS A 174 16.39 -10.69 -8.60
N PRO A 175 17.01 -10.18 -7.51
CA PRO A 175 16.36 -10.14 -6.20
C PRO A 175 15.08 -9.29 -6.24
N LEU A 176 13.96 -9.87 -5.85
CA LEU A 176 12.68 -9.15 -5.72
C LEU A 176 12.42 -8.76 -4.26
N LEU A 177 12.18 -7.47 -4.02
CA LEU A 177 11.74 -6.88 -2.76
C LEU A 177 10.26 -6.48 -2.88
N VAL A 178 9.39 -7.12 -2.12
CA VAL A 178 7.93 -6.91 -2.16
C VAL A 178 7.47 -6.13 -0.93
N PHE A 179 6.92 -4.94 -1.15
CA PHE A 179 6.22 -4.15 -0.13
C PHE A 179 4.71 -4.35 -0.26
N VAL A 180 4.01 -4.63 0.84
CA VAL A 180 2.55 -4.79 0.83
C VAL A 180 1.91 -3.89 1.88
N ASN A 181 0.93 -3.08 1.44
CA ASN A 181 0.02 -2.36 2.32
C ASN A 181 -1.21 -3.24 2.61
N PRO A 182 -1.39 -3.80 3.83
CA PRO A 182 -2.51 -4.70 4.13
C PRO A 182 -3.88 -4.00 4.16
N LYS A 183 -3.91 -2.67 4.30
CA LYS A 183 -5.15 -1.87 4.32
C LYS A 183 -5.74 -1.71 2.91
N SER A 184 -4.91 -1.78 1.88
CA SER A 184 -5.33 -1.59 0.49
C SER A 184 -6.27 -2.69 -0.01
N GLY A 185 -7.13 -2.33 -0.96
CA GLY A 185 -7.95 -3.22 -1.75
C GLY A 185 -9.12 -3.85 -1.01
N GLY A 186 -9.64 -3.23 0.05
CA GLY A 186 -10.83 -3.74 0.76
C GLY A 186 -10.60 -5.12 1.38
N LYS A 187 -9.54 -5.24 2.20
CA LYS A 187 -8.99 -6.49 2.79
C LYS A 187 -8.14 -7.35 1.83
N GLN A 188 -8.01 -7.02 0.55
CA GLN A 188 -7.15 -7.78 -0.37
C GLN A 188 -5.66 -7.74 0.00
N GLY A 189 -5.13 -6.61 0.50
CA GLY A 189 -3.72 -6.51 0.92
C GLY A 189 -3.32 -7.60 1.93
N LYS A 190 -4.16 -7.91 2.92
CA LYS A 190 -3.96 -9.01 3.87
C LYS A 190 -3.96 -10.41 3.23
N ARG A 191 -4.60 -10.60 2.08
CA ARG A 191 -4.55 -11.87 1.30
C ARG A 191 -3.29 -11.93 0.45
N VAL A 192 -2.92 -10.83 -0.19
CA VAL A 192 -1.70 -10.69 -1.00
C VAL A 192 -0.45 -10.92 -0.15
N LEU A 193 -0.32 -10.23 1.00
CA LEU A 193 0.80 -10.39 1.95
C LEU A 193 1.01 -11.86 2.33
N ARG A 194 -0.04 -12.53 2.82
CA ARG A 194 0.03 -13.95 3.23
C ARG A 194 0.42 -14.90 2.08
N LYS A 195 0.04 -14.58 0.84
CA LYS A 195 0.36 -15.40 -0.34
C LYS A 195 1.81 -15.16 -0.78
N PHE A 196 2.31 -13.92 -0.78
CA PHE A 196 3.73 -13.65 -1.05
C PHE A 196 4.65 -14.25 0.03
N GLN A 197 4.31 -14.14 1.32
CA GLN A 197 5.06 -14.78 2.42
C GLN A 197 5.11 -16.32 2.35
N TYR A 198 4.23 -16.94 1.55
CA TYR A 198 4.26 -18.38 1.28
C TYR A 198 5.10 -18.73 0.03
N LEU A 199 5.07 -17.87 -0.99
CA LEU A 199 5.76 -18.07 -2.28
C LEU A 199 7.24 -17.69 -2.23
N LEU A 200 7.58 -16.60 -1.54
CA LEU A 200 8.92 -16.01 -1.47
C LEU A 200 9.57 -16.27 -0.10
N ASN A 201 10.85 -15.94 0.04
CA ASN A 201 11.48 -15.88 1.35
C ASN A 201 10.78 -14.76 2.17
N PRO A 202 10.41 -14.98 3.45
CA PRO A 202 9.80 -13.93 4.28
C PRO A 202 10.61 -12.64 4.35
N ARG A 203 11.95 -12.70 4.20
CA ARG A 203 12.85 -11.54 4.15
C ARG A 203 12.79 -10.74 2.84
N GLN A 204 12.00 -11.19 1.87
CA GLN A 204 11.66 -10.43 0.65
C GLN A 204 10.30 -9.73 0.77
N VAL A 205 9.50 -9.97 1.81
CA VAL A 205 8.08 -9.56 1.84
C VAL A 205 7.77 -8.74 3.08
N TYR A 206 7.73 -7.43 2.90
CA TYR A 206 7.59 -6.45 3.98
C TYR A 206 6.14 -5.96 4.11
N ASN A 207 5.60 -6.11 5.31
CA ASN A 207 4.34 -5.50 5.70
C ASN A 207 4.56 -4.02 6.07
N LEU A 208 3.99 -3.11 5.29
CA LEU A 208 4.14 -1.66 5.53
C LEU A 208 3.49 -1.16 6.83
N GLU A 209 2.55 -1.90 7.43
CA GLU A 209 2.05 -1.59 8.80
C GLU A 209 3.11 -1.86 9.89
N ASN A 210 4.14 -2.66 9.60
CA ASN A 210 5.15 -3.10 10.55
C ASN A 210 6.49 -2.36 10.34
N GLY A 211 6.50 -1.05 10.61
CA GLY A 211 7.73 -0.23 10.55
C GLY A 211 8.04 0.37 9.16
N GLY A 212 7.10 0.32 8.21
CA GLY A 212 7.22 0.95 6.91
C GLY A 212 8.26 0.29 5.98
N PRO A 213 8.74 1.02 4.95
CA PRO A 213 9.61 0.46 3.91
C PRO A 213 11.10 0.38 4.29
N ASN A 214 11.57 1.27 5.17
CA ASN A 214 13.00 1.42 5.49
C ASN A 214 13.70 0.10 5.92
N PRO A 215 13.09 -0.81 6.71
CA PRO A 215 13.70 -2.09 7.06
C PRO A 215 13.96 -3.01 5.86
N GLY A 216 13.19 -2.86 4.76
CA GLY A 216 13.40 -3.56 3.51
C GLY A 216 14.46 -2.90 2.65
N LEU A 217 14.37 -1.58 2.46
CA LEU A 217 15.36 -0.83 1.68
C LEU A 217 16.78 -0.99 2.28
N GLN A 218 16.94 -0.84 3.60
CA GLN A 218 18.23 -1.05 4.27
C GLN A 218 18.77 -2.48 4.17
N PHE A 219 17.90 -3.49 4.01
CA PHE A 219 18.33 -4.88 3.85
C PHE A 219 18.76 -5.18 2.41
N PHE A 220 18.21 -4.46 1.42
CA PHE A 220 18.52 -4.62 0.00
C PHE A 220 19.48 -3.55 -0.56
N GLN A 221 19.88 -2.53 0.23
CA GLN A 221 20.67 -1.37 -0.22
C GLN A 221 21.97 -1.69 -0.98
N ASN A 222 22.60 -2.83 -0.67
CA ASN A 222 23.85 -3.28 -1.29
C ASN A 222 23.65 -4.30 -2.43
N LEU A 223 22.42 -4.58 -2.84
CA LEU A 223 22.11 -5.58 -3.88
C LEU A 223 21.96 -4.94 -5.26
N HIS A 224 22.96 -5.18 -6.11
CA HIS A 224 22.85 -4.90 -7.54
C HIS A 224 21.68 -5.67 -8.18
N LYS A 225 21.03 -5.09 -9.18
CA LYS A 225 19.90 -5.67 -9.93
C LYS A 225 18.66 -6.03 -9.08
N CYS A 226 18.51 -5.46 -7.89
CA CYS A 226 17.28 -5.54 -7.10
C CYS A 226 16.09 -4.94 -7.88
N ARG A 227 14.92 -5.58 -7.82
CA ARG A 227 13.63 -5.09 -8.33
C ARG A 227 12.68 -4.88 -7.16
N VAL A 228 11.86 -3.83 -7.19
CA VAL A 228 10.85 -3.57 -6.15
C VAL A 228 9.44 -3.83 -6.69
N LEU A 229 8.58 -4.48 -5.91
CA LEU A 229 7.15 -4.61 -6.17
C LEU A 229 6.35 -3.95 -5.04
N VAL A 230 5.54 -2.95 -5.38
CA VAL A 230 4.65 -2.26 -4.44
C VAL A 230 3.22 -2.72 -4.61
N CYS A 231 2.67 -3.38 -3.59
CA CYS A 231 1.27 -3.80 -3.53
C CYS A 231 0.45 -2.79 -2.72
N GLY A 232 -0.18 -1.84 -3.40
CA GLY A 232 -0.85 -0.68 -2.79
C GLY A 232 -1.62 0.18 -3.79
N GLY A 233 -2.03 1.38 -3.38
CA GLY A 233 -2.50 2.43 -4.29
C GLY A 233 -1.44 3.50 -4.52
N ASP A 234 -1.76 4.55 -5.26
CA ASP A 234 -0.82 5.61 -5.68
C ASP A 234 -0.04 6.21 -4.50
N GLY A 235 -0.71 6.66 -3.42
CA GLY A 235 -0.04 7.15 -2.21
C GLY A 235 0.82 6.11 -1.47
N THR A 236 0.58 4.80 -1.68
CA THR A 236 1.52 3.77 -1.21
C THR A 236 2.77 3.71 -2.09
N VAL A 237 2.63 3.87 -3.41
CA VAL A 237 3.77 3.94 -4.34
C VAL A 237 4.61 5.18 -4.04
N GLY A 238 3.99 6.36 -3.94
CA GLY A 238 4.67 7.61 -3.57
C GLY A 238 5.46 7.51 -2.26
N TRP A 239 4.91 6.84 -1.23
CA TRP A 239 5.63 6.58 0.02
C TRP A 239 6.86 5.67 -0.16
N ILE A 240 6.79 4.67 -1.05
CA ILE A 240 7.97 3.86 -1.39
C ILE A 240 9.01 4.69 -2.12
N LEU A 241 8.61 5.52 -3.10
CA LEU A 241 9.54 6.38 -3.85
C LEU A 241 10.30 7.34 -2.94
N ASP A 242 9.59 8.06 -2.07
CA ASP A 242 10.20 8.95 -1.07
C ASP A 242 11.11 8.19 -0.07
N ALA A 243 10.78 6.94 0.25
CA ALA A 243 11.66 6.11 1.08
C ALA A 243 12.92 5.66 0.33
N ILE A 244 12.85 5.37 -0.98
CA ILE A 244 14.02 5.05 -1.81
C ILE A 244 14.89 6.31 -1.98
N ASP A 245 14.31 7.50 -2.16
CA ASP A 245 15.01 8.80 -2.13
C ASP A 245 15.84 8.97 -0.85
N LYS A 246 15.25 8.64 0.30
CA LYS A 246 15.86 8.78 1.63
C LYS A 246 16.80 7.63 2.01
N ALA A 247 16.84 6.55 1.23
CA ALA A 247 17.66 5.37 1.51
C ALA A 247 19.09 5.45 0.94
N ASP A 248 19.39 6.48 0.14
CA ASP A 248 20.72 6.72 -0.49
C ASP A 248 21.33 5.45 -1.13
N MET A 249 20.50 4.71 -1.85
CA MET A 249 20.90 3.45 -2.48
C MET A 249 21.83 3.72 -3.67
N ALA A 250 23.00 3.07 -3.67
CA ALA A 250 24.03 3.24 -4.72
C ALA A 250 23.53 2.92 -6.14
N ILE A 251 22.53 2.04 -6.28
CA ILE A 251 21.74 1.85 -7.49
C ILE A 251 20.27 1.81 -7.06
N ARG A 252 19.43 2.62 -7.70
CA ARG A 252 17.99 2.60 -7.44
C ARG A 252 17.33 1.38 -8.08
N PRO A 253 16.45 0.66 -7.38
CA PRO A 253 15.78 -0.50 -7.92
C PRO A 253 14.55 -0.09 -8.74
N PRO A 254 14.37 -0.58 -9.99
CA PRO A 254 13.16 -0.30 -10.76
C PRO A 254 11.90 -0.85 -10.07
N VAL A 255 10.80 -0.11 -10.18
CA VAL A 255 9.57 -0.34 -9.41
C VAL A 255 8.43 -0.91 -10.28
N ALA A 256 7.83 -2.01 -9.84
CA ALA A 256 6.57 -2.56 -10.37
C ALA A 256 5.42 -2.33 -9.38
N ILE A 257 4.18 -2.25 -9.87
CA ILE A 257 3.00 -1.96 -9.06
C ILE A 257 1.98 -3.10 -9.17
N LEU A 258 1.51 -3.60 -8.03
CA LEU A 258 0.29 -4.41 -7.95
C LEU A 258 -0.86 -3.50 -7.46
N PRO A 259 -1.80 -3.09 -8.32
CA PRO A 259 -2.79 -2.06 -8.01
C PRO A 259 -3.85 -2.56 -7.01
N LEU A 260 -3.67 -2.20 -5.74
CA LEU A 260 -4.62 -2.46 -4.65
C LEU A 260 -5.38 -1.19 -4.22
N GLY A 261 -5.13 -0.02 -4.81
CA GLY A 261 -5.85 1.23 -4.53
C GLY A 261 -7.23 1.32 -5.20
N THR A 262 -7.81 2.52 -5.17
CA THR A 262 -9.10 2.84 -5.84
C THR A 262 -8.92 3.64 -7.13
N GLY A 263 -7.95 4.57 -7.17
CA GLY A 263 -7.52 5.27 -8.39
C GLY A 263 -6.60 4.38 -9.23
N ASN A 264 -5.39 4.13 -8.72
CA ASN A 264 -4.32 3.37 -9.39
C ASN A 264 -3.90 4.00 -10.72
N ASP A 265 -3.88 5.33 -10.78
CA ASP A 265 -3.62 6.09 -12.00
C ASP A 265 -2.20 5.85 -12.54
N LEU A 266 -1.19 5.77 -11.66
CA LEU A 266 0.17 5.42 -12.07
C LEU A 266 0.25 3.98 -12.60
N ALA A 267 -0.48 3.05 -12.00
CA ALA A 267 -0.54 1.66 -12.46
C ALA A 267 -1.27 1.51 -13.81
N ARG A 268 -2.23 2.39 -14.12
CA ARG A 268 -2.87 2.45 -15.44
C ARG A 268 -1.91 2.95 -16.51
N CYS A 269 -1.17 4.02 -16.21
CA CYS A 269 -0.14 4.58 -17.08
C CYS A 269 0.97 3.56 -17.41
N LEU A 270 1.37 2.75 -16.43
CA LEU A 270 2.36 1.67 -16.58
C LEU A 270 1.74 0.33 -17.05
N HIS A 271 0.46 0.33 -17.41
CA HIS A 271 -0.32 -0.82 -17.90
C HIS A 271 -0.42 -2.04 -16.95
N TRP A 272 -0.09 -1.90 -15.67
CA TRP A 272 -0.40 -2.87 -14.60
C TRP A 272 -1.91 -2.95 -14.27
N GLY A 273 -2.69 -2.01 -14.78
CA GLY A 273 -4.15 -2.05 -14.76
C GLY A 273 -4.79 -1.29 -13.60
N GLY A 274 -6.12 -1.29 -13.58
CA GLY A 274 -6.90 -0.42 -12.73
C GLY A 274 -7.16 -0.91 -11.30
N GLY A 275 -6.79 -2.15 -11.01
CA GLY A 275 -7.11 -2.84 -9.77
C GLY A 275 -6.78 -4.33 -9.91
N TYR A 276 -6.40 -4.97 -8.81
CA TYR A 276 -6.05 -6.38 -8.81
C TYR A 276 -7.30 -7.27 -8.82
N GLU A 277 -7.46 -8.05 -9.88
CA GLU A 277 -8.63 -8.92 -10.11
C GLU A 277 -8.42 -10.37 -9.62
N GLY A 278 -7.32 -10.64 -8.90
CA GLY A 278 -7.06 -11.95 -8.31
C GLY A 278 -6.10 -12.86 -9.08
N THR A 279 -5.46 -12.35 -10.15
CA THR A 279 -4.41 -13.02 -10.93
C THR A 279 -3.38 -13.76 -10.07
N GLY A 280 -2.88 -14.90 -10.54
CA GLY A 280 -1.89 -15.67 -9.79
C GLY A 280 -0.64 -14.84 -9.47
N LEU A 281 -0.28 -14.66 -8.19
CA LEU A 281 0.93 -13.90 -7.83
C LEU A 281 2.24 -14.47 -8.40
N THR A 282 2.28 -15.75 -8.77
CA THR A 282 3.37 -16.35 -9.55
C THR A 282 3.42 -15.82 -10.98
N GLU A 283 2.26 -15.58 -11.59
CA GLU A 283 2.15 -14.92 -12.90
C GLU A 283 2.57 -13.44 -12.80
N ILE A 284 2.18 -12.73 -11.73
CA ILE A 284 2.66 -11.36 -11.47
C ILE A 284 4.19 -11.31 -11.38
N ILE A 285 4.82 -12.26 -10.68
CA ILE A 285 6.30 -12.34 -10.59
C ILE A 285 6.90 -12.55 -11.98
N LYS A 286 6.33 -13.45 -12.80
CA LYS A 286 6.77 -13.70 -14.17
C LYS A 286 6.59 -12.47 -15.07
N GLN A 287 5.47 -11.76 -14.97
CA GLN A 287 5.22 -10.51 -15.70
C GLN A 287 6.25 -9.42 -15.35
N ILE A 288 6.71 -9.36 -14.09
CA ILE A 288 7.79 -8.46 -13.66
C ILE A 288 9.15 -8.92 -14.17
N GLU A 289 9.36 -10.22 -14.38
CA GLU A 289 10.57 -10.75 -15.01
C GLU A 289 10.66 -10.33 -16.49
N GLU A 290 9.54 -10.49 -17.22
CA GLU A 290 9.36 -10.20 -18.65
C GLU A 290 9.16 -8.70 -18.98
N SER A 291 8.84 -7.85 -18.01
CA SER A 291 8.58 -6.42 -18.21
C SER A 291 9.81 -5.60 -18.60
N ILE A 292 9.60 -4.57 -19.42
CA ILE A 292 10.60 -3.56 -19.78
C ILE A 292 10.69 -2.45 -18.72
N GLN A 293 11.86 -1.83 -18.60
CA GLN A 293 12.04 -0.63 -17.77
C GLN A 293 11.71 0.63 -18.58
N VAL A 294 10.99 1.56 -17.95
CA VAL A 294 10.61 2.86 -18.50
C VAL A 294 10.90 3.93 -17.45
N GLN A 295 11.37 5.10 -17.88
CA GLN A 295 11.61 6.22 -16.97
C GLN A 295 10.31 7.00 -16.75
N MET A 296 10.17 7.60 -15.56
CA MET A 296 9.12 8.55 -15.23
C MET A 296 9.73 9.78 -14.57
N ASP A 297 9.42 10.96 -15.06
CA ASP A 297 9.85 12.24 -14.49
C ASP A 297 9.19 12.47 -13.13
N ARG A 298 9.90 13.13 -12.20
CA ARG A 298 9.42 13.48 -10.85
C ARG A 298 9.70 14.94 -10.57
N TRP A 299 8.67 15.65 -10.09
CA TRP A 299 8.64 17.11 -10.12
C TRP A 299 8.60 17.70 -8.72
N SER A 300 9.44 18.68 -8.43
CA SER A 300 9.42 19.40 -7.15
C SER A 300 8.26 20.39 -7.14
N LEU A 301 7.39 20.25 -6.14
CA LEU A 301 6.40 21.27 -5.78
C LEU A 301 7.00 22.18 -4.70
N GLN A 302 7.05 23.48 -4.95
CA GLN A 302 7.38 24.49 -3.94
C GLN A 302 6.18 25.42 -3.77
N VAL A 303 5.72 25.59 -2.53
CA VAL A 303 4.64 26.52 -2.19
C VAL A 303 5.24 27.62 -1.31
N ILE A 304 5.15 28.86 -1.80
CA ILE A 304 5.67 30.05 -1.14
C ILE A 304 4.47 30.89 -0.72
N PRO A 305 4.10 30.96 0.58
CA PRO A 305 3.01 31.81 1.05
C PRO A 305 3.19 33.28 0.64
N ALA A 306 2.09 33.98 0.35
CA ALA A 306 2.13 35.42 0.06
C ALA A 306 2.32 36.24 1.34
N ASP A 307 1.72 35.79 2.45
CA ASP A 307 2.00 36.23 3.81
C ASP A 307 2.50 35.04 4.63
N MET A 308 3.43 35.27 5.55
CA MET A 308 3.98 34.25 6.46
C MET A 308 3.12 34.08 7.72
N GLU A 309 2.18 34.99 7.99
CA GLU A 309 1.23 34.91 9.10
C GLU A 309 -0.07 34.15 8.76
N ASP A 310 -0.31 33.83 7.47
CA ASP A 310 -1.49 33.09 7.00
C ASP A 310 -1.46 31.60 7.46
N GLU A 311 -2.27 31.25 8.46
CA GLU A 311 -2.46 29.85 8.89
C GLU A 311 -3.28 29.05 7.85
N GLY A 312 -2.57 28.31 6.99
CA GLY A 312 -3.13 27.32 6.07
C GLY A 312 -2.97 25.86 6.54
N ASP A 313 -3.58 24.92 5.82
CA ASP A 313 -3.29 23.50 6.00
C ASP A 313 -1.84 23.19 5.55
N PRO A 314 -1.13 22.26 6.21
CA PRO A 314 0.22 21.89 5.82
C PRO A 314 0.25 21.21 4.45
N VAL A 315 1.15 21.65 3.57
CA VAL A 315 1.38 21.03 2.26
C VAL A 315 1.79 19.55 2.46
N PRO A 316 1.05 18.58 1.90
CA PRO A 316 1.21 17.18 2.27
C PRO A 316 2.44 16.50 1.63
N ASN A 317 2.93 17.01 0.49
CA ASN A 317 4.11 16.47 -0.21
C ASN A 317 4.80 17.55 -1.07
N ASP A 318 6.11 17.45 -1.25
CA ASP A 318 6.97 18.34 -2.04
C ASP A 318 7.40 17.73 -3.40
N ILE A 319 6.85 16.55 -3.75
CA ILE A 319 7.09 15.84 -5.02
C ILE A 319 5.78 15.39 -5.66
N ILE A 320 5.55 15.82 -6.91
CA ILE A 320 4.47 15.32 -7.77
C ILE A 320 4.99 14.11 -8.53
N ASN A 321 4.25 13.00 -8.46
CA ASN A 321 4.53 11.78 -9.24
C ASN A 321 3.48 11.60 -10.35
N ASN A 322 2.21 11.97 -10.10
CA ASN A 322 1.11 11.82 -11.03
C ASN A 322 0.56 13.18 -11.50
N TYR A 323 0.13 14.02 -10.56
CA TYR A 323 -0.52 15.30 -10.86
C TYR A 323 -0.64 16.23 -9.63
N PHE A 324 -0.75 17.53 -9.90
CA PHE A 324 -1.17 18.56 -8.95
C PHE A 324 -2.43 19.25 -9.51
N SER A 325 -3.38 19.62 -8.66
CA SER A 325 -4.55 20.41 -9.10
C SER A 325 -5.03 21.39 -8.04
N LEU A 326 -5.81 22.38 -8.49
CA LEU A 326 -6.46 23.37 -7.65
C LEU A 326 -7.88 23.68 -8.14
N GLY A 327 -8.72 24.18 -7.23
CA GLY A 327 -10.12 24.49 -7.52
C GLY A 327 -11.04 23.28 -7.39
N VAL A 328 -12.00 23.14 -8.31
CA VAL A 328 -13.17 22.28 -8.13
C VAL A 328 -12.83 20.80 -7.90
N ASP A 329 -11.78 20.29 -8.53
CA ASP A 329 -11.28 18.93 -8.32
C ASP A 329 -10.73 18.74 -6.89
N ALA A 330 -9.76 19.58 -6.52
CA ALA A 330 -9.17 19.57 -5.18
C ALA A 330 -10.22 19.76 -4.08
N SER A 331 -11.29 20.51 -4.35
CA SER A 331 -12.44 20.67 -3.44
C SER A 331 -13.19 19.34 -3.23
N ILE A 332 -13.40 18.53 -4.27
CA ILE A 332 -13.98 17.18 -4.16
C ILE A 332 -13.05 16.26 -3.35
N ALA A 333 -11.74 16.27 -3.68
CA ALA A 333 -10.75 15.48 -2.97
C ALA A 333 -10.71 15.84 -1.47
N HIS A 334 -10.69 17.13 -1.14
CA HIS A 334 -10.71 17.65 0.23
C HIS A 334 -11.97 17.20 1.00
N GLN A 335 -13.16 17.37 0.42
CA GLN A 335 -14.39 16.91 1.06
C GLN A 335 -14.43 15.38 1.23
N PHE A 336 -13.91 14.63 0.27
CA PHE A 336 -13.78 13.16 0.36
C PHE A 336 -12.85 12.77 1.52
N HIS A 337 -11.70 13.44 1.67
CA HIS A 337 -10.77 13.21 2.77
C HIS A 337 -11.43 13.50 4.13
N VAL A 338 -12.03 14.68 4.30
CA VAL A 338 -12.72 15.08 5.54
C VAL A 338 -13.87 14.13 5.90
N MET A 339 -14.63 13.64 4.92
CA MET A 339 -15.67 12.63 5.18
C MET A 339 -15.09 11.26 5.53
N ARG A 340 -13.98 10.86 4.91
CA ARG A 340 -13.27 9.60 5.17
C ARG A 340 -12.69 9.56 6.59
N GLU A 341 -12.14 10.67 7.07
CA GLU A 341 -11.65 10.79 8.45
C GLU A 341 -12.78 10.77 9.48
N LYS A 342 -13.88 11.49 9.22
CA LYS A 342 -15.03 11.54 10.14
C LYS A 342 -15.83 10.23 10.19
N HIS A 343 -15.82 9.42 9.12
CA HIS A 343 -16.65 8.21 9.00
C HIS A 343 -15.95 7.02 8.33
N PRO A 344 -14.75 6.59 8.76
CA PRO A 344 -13.92 5.61 8.04
C PRO A 344 -14.65 4.28 7.72
N GLN A 345 -15.58 3.85 8.58
CA GLN A 345 -16.43 2.69 8.37
C GLN A 345 -17.24 2.71 7.06
N LYS A 346 -17.61 3.90 6.55
CA LYS A 346 -18.37 4.09 5.30
C LYS A 346 -17.51 3.96 4.03
N PHE A 347 -16.18 3.95 4.17
CA PHE A 347 -15.19 4.04 3.07
C PHE A 347 -14.43 2.72 2.82
N ASN A 348 -15.02 1.58 3.18
CA ASN A 348 -14.41 0.26 3.00
C ASN A 348 -14.70 -0.39 1.63
N THR A 349 -15.84 -0.07 1.01
CA THR A 349 -16.31 -0.73 -0.23
C THR A 349 -16.97 0.20 -1.25
N ARG A 350 -17.20 1.49 -0.92
CA ARG A 350 -17.98 2.44 -1.74
C ARG A 350 -17.24 3.74 -2.08
N ASN A 351 -15.91 3.72 -2.12
CA ASN A 351 -15.09 4.92 -2.29
C ASN A 351 -15.37 5.69 -3.58
N LYS A 352 -15.49 5.00 -4.72
CA LYS A 352 -15.88 5.63 -6.00
C LYS A 352 -17.27 6.27 -5.94
N LEU A 353 -18.21 5.65 -5.21
CA LEU A 353 -19.58 6.19 -5.06
C LEU A 353 -19.59 7.45 -4.18
N TRP A 354 -18.80 7.48 -3.10
CA TRP A 354 -18.67 8.70 -2.28
C TRP A 354 -18.03 9.85 -3.05
N TYR A 355 -16.99 9.58 -3.85
CA TYR A 355 -16.39 10.60 -4.73
C TYR A 355 -17.42 11.16 -5.71
N PHE A 356 -18.21 10.29 -6.36
CA PHE A 356 -19.29 10.68 -7.26
C PHE A 356 -20.40 11.48 -6.57
N GLN A 357 -20.84 11.07 -5.37
CA GLN A 357 -21.87 11.78 -4.60
C GLN A 357 -21.41 13.18 -4.17
N LEU A 358 -20.14 13.33 -3.80
CA LEU A 358 -19.56 14.64 -3.49
C LEU A 358 -19.46 15.51 -4.75
N ALA A 359 -18.96 14.94 -5.84
CA ALA A 359 -18.89 15.60 -7.14
C ALA A 359 -20.24 16.20 -7.62
N THR A 360 -21.38 15.60 -7.26
CA THR A 360 -22.72 16.13 -7.57
C THR A 360 -23.21 17.27 -6.66
N SER A 361 -22.40 17.77 -5.71
CA SER A 361 -22.80 18.82 -4.76
C SER A 361 -22.62 20.24 -5.32
N GLU A 362 -23.71 21.00 -5.46
CA GLU A 362 -23.69 22.37 -6.00
C GLU A 362 -22.77 23.34 -5.23
N THR A 363 -22.59 23.12 -3.92
CA THR A 363 -21.71 23.92 -3.06
C THR A 363 -20.24 23.86 -3.51
N ILE A 364 -19.82 22.75 -4.15
CA ILE A 364 -18.45 22.57 -4.64
C ILE A 364 -18.18 23.50 -5.83
N SER A 365 -18.99 23.43 -6.88
CA SER A 365 -18.88 24.31 -8.07
C SER A 365 -18.87 25.78 -7.66
N ALA A 366 -19.81 26.19 -6.81
CA ALA A 366 -19.93 27.59 -6.37
C ALA A 366 -18.65 28.15 -5.71
N SER A 367 -17.90 27.32 -4.97
CA SER A 367 -16.69 27.74 -4.25
C SER A 367 -15.49 28.06 -5.15
N CYS A 368 -15.47 27.56 -6.39
CA CYS A 368 -14.30 27.62 -7.28
C CYS A 368 -14.54 28.41 -8.58
N ARG A 369 -15.65 29.16 -8.69
CA ARG A 369 -15.97 29.95 -9.89
C ARG A 369 -14.99 31.09 -10.13
N ASN A 370 -14.88 31.47 -11.40
CA ASN A 370 -14.04 32.57 -11.89
C ASN A 370 -12.57 32.45 -11.47
N LEU A 371 -11.93 31.29 -11.62
CA LEU A 371 -10.52 31.12 -11.24
C LEU A 371 -9.58 32.17 -11.86
N LYS A 372 -9.90 32.71 -13.04
CA LYS A 372 -9.15 33.81 -13.68
C LYS A 372 -9.07 35.12 -12.87
N GLU A 373 -9.94 35.31 -11.89
CA GLU A 373 -9.88 36.44 -10.92
C GLU A 373 -9.14 36.07 -9.63
N CYS A 374 -8.80 34.79 -9.45
CA CYS A 374 -8.25 34.22 -8.24
C CYS A 374 -6.77 33.82 -8.40
N LEU A 375 -6.27 33.66 -9.63
CA LEU A 375 -4.90 33.26 -9.92
C LEU A 375 -4.37 33.76 -11.28
N THR A 376 -3.05 33.75 -11.43
CA THR A 376 -2.34 33.82 -12.72
C THR A 376 -1.45 32.59 -12.90
N ILE A 377 -1.16 32.22 -14.16
CA ILE A 377 -0.28 31.11 -14.53
C ILE A 377 0.77 31.61 -15.52
N GLU A 378 2.02 31.22 -15.28
CA GLU A 378 3.17 31.50 -16.11
C GLU A 378 3.93 30.19 -16.36
N CYS A 379 4.28 29.91 -17.60
CA CYS A 379 5.00 28.72 -18.03
C CYS A 379 6.33 29.13 -18.66
N CYS A 380 7.46 28.79 -18.03
CA CYS A 380 8.81 29.19 -18.47
C CYS A 380 8.95 30.69 -18.81
N GLY A 381 8.35 31.59 -18.02
CA GLY A 381 8.34 33.03 -18.28
C GLY A 381 7.21 33.54 -19.20
N VAL A 382 6.41 32.64 -19.79
CA VAL A 382 5.33 32.98 -20.72
C VAL A 382 3.97 32.95 -20.00
N PRO A 383 3.20 34.06 -19.95
CA PRO A 383 1.87 34.08 -19.35
C PRO A 383 0.88 33.18 -20.11
N VAL A 384 -0.01 32.51 -19.37
CA VAL A 384 -1.09 31.68 -19.94
C VAL A 384 -2.40 32.47 -19.90
N GLU A 385 -3.07 32.61 -21.05
CA GLU A 385 -4.26 33.45 -21.23
C GLU A 385 -5.54 32.75 -20.75
N LEU A 386 -6.06 33.15 -19.58
CA LEU A 386 -7.28 32.56 -18.99
C LEU A 386 -8.56 33.36 -19.26
N SER A 387 -8.49 34.59 -19.79
CA SER A 387 -9.64 35.53 -19.82
C SER A 387 -10.86 34.99 -20.58
N ARG A 388 -10.60 34.22 -21.64
CA ARG A 388 -11.59 33.66 -22.59
C ARG A 388 -12.34 32.44 -22.06
N LEU A 389 -11.91 31.88 -20.93
CA LEU A 389 -12.45 30.65 -20.37
C LEU A 389 -13.18 30.92 -19.04
N SER A 390 -14.15 30.07 -18.72
CA SER A 390 -14.89 30.07 -17.45
C SER A 390 -14.50 28.82 -16.67
N LEU A 391 -13.28 28.84 -16.12
CA LEU A 391 -12.70 27.68 -15.44
C LEU A 391 -13.07 27.66 -13.95
N GLU A 392 -13.43 26.47 -13.48
CA GLU A 392 -13.62 26.11 -12.07
C GLU A 392 -12.45 25.25 -11.52
N GLY A 393 -11.57 24.71 -12.37
CA GLY A 393 -10.37 23.96 -11.95
C GLY A 393 -9.16 24.15 -12.87
N ILE A 394 -7.96 23.96 -12.33
CA ILE A 394 -6.69 23.82 -13.07
C ILE A 394 -6.01 22.53 -12.62
N ALA A 395 -5.51 21.72 -13.54
CA ALA A 395 -4.67 20.57 -13.24
C ALA A 395 -3.36 20.62 -14.03
N VAL A 396 -2.30 20.15 -13.38
CA VAL A 396 -0.93 20.01 -13.88
C VAL A 396 -0.60 18.52 -13.85
N LEU A 397 -0.35 17.92 -15.00
CA LEU A 397 -0.30 16.47 -15.18
C LEU A 397 1.12 16.03 -15.57
N ASN A 398 1.61 14.98 -14.91
CA ASN A 398 2.83 14.25 -15.30
C ASN A 398 2.50 12.93 -16.03
N ILE A 399 1.30 12.40 -15.83
CA ILE A 399 0.85 11.15 -16.44
C ILE A 399 -0.53 11.32 -17.12
N PRO A 400 -0.80 10.57 -18.22
CA PRO A 400 -2.10 10.54 -18.92
C PRO A 400 -3.19 9.74 -18.17
N SER A 401 -3.25 9.85 -16.83
CA SER A 401 -4.29 9.22 -16.01
C SER A 401 -4.57 10.04 -14.75
N MET A 402 -5.83 10.42 -14.55
CA MET A 402 -6.32 11.10 -13.36
C MET A 402 -7.71 10.53 -12.97
N HIS A 403 -8.10 10.62 -11.70
CA HIS A 403 -9.41 10.14 -11.19
C HIS A 403 -9.74 8.67 -11.48
N GLY A 404 -8.73 7.80 -11.57
CA GLY A 404 -8.90 6.39 -11.86
C GLY A 404 -9.08 6.06 -13.33
N GLY A 405 -8.46 6.83 -14.23
CA GLY A 405 -8.33 6.51 -15.66
C GLY A 405 -8.75 7.59 -16.67
N SER A 406 -9.13 8.79 -16.24
CA SER A 406 -9.42 9.91 -17.15
C SER A 406 -8.13 10.47 -17.76
N ASN A 407 -8.01 10.46 -19.09
CA ASN A 407 -7.00 11.24 -19.80
C ASN A 407 -7.54 12.67 -20.03
N LEU A 408 -7.18 13.63 -19.17
CA LEU A 408 -7.64 15.01 -19.29
C LEU A 408 -6.98 15.78 -20.45
N TRP A 409 -5.76 15.40 -20.85
CA TRP A 409 -5.11 15.97 -22.04
C TRP A 409 -5.74 15.45 -23.34
N GLY A 410 -6.19 14.20 -23.32
CA GLY A 410 -6.75 13.46 -24.44
C GLY A 410 -5.72 13.02 -25.48
N GLU A 411 -6.16 12.11 -26.35
CA GLU A 411 -5.32 11.54 -27.42
C GLU A 411 -4.97 12.55 -28.51
N THR A 412 -3.74 12.49 -29.01
CA THR A 412 -3.25 13.31 -30.13
C THR A 412 -3.37 12.54 -31.44
N LYS A 413 -3.97 13.16 -32.46
CA LYS A 413 -4.44 12.46 -33.68
C LYS A 413 -3.36 12.03 -34.68
N SER A 414 -2.07 12.25 -34.42
CA SER A 414 -1.01 11.84 -35.34
C SER A 414 0.30 11.46 -34.62
N ALA A 415 0.79 10.25 -34.90
CA ALA A 415 2.15 9.83 -34.58
C ALA A 415 3.16 10.38 -35.61
N GLU A 416 3.11 11.68 -35.91
CA GLU A 416 4.20 12.31 -36.65
C GLU A 416 5.45 12.39 -35.76
N LYS A 417 6.63 12.26 -36.39
CA LYS A 417 7.94 12.26 -35.74
C LYS A 417 8.05 13.39 -34.70
N LEU A 418 8.71 13.11 -33.57
CA LEU A 418 9.14 14.13 -32.60
C LEU A 418 9.67 15.38 -33.34
N LYS A 419 8.85 16.43 -33.39
CA LYS A 419 9.33 17.78 -33.69
C LYS A 419 10.25 18.18 -32.53
N LYS A 420 11.15 19.15 -32.74
CA LYS A 420 11.95 19.71 -31.64
C LYS A 420 11.00 20.08 -30.49
N ARG A 421 11.16 19.42 -29.34
CA ARG A 421 10.42 19.77 -28.13
C ARG A 421 10.84 21.18 -27.72
N HIS A 422 9.86 22.07 -27.61
CA HIS A 422 10.07 23.38 -27.01
C HIS A 422 9.91 23.24 -25.49
N GLU A 423 10.66 24.02 -24.71
CA GLU A 423 10.55 24.02 -23.25
C GLU A 423 9.20 24.56 -22.76
N VAL A 424 8.49 25.30 -23.62
CA VAL A 424 7.12 25.78 -23.40
C VAL A 424 6.34 25.85 -24.72
N THR A 425 5.07 25.45 -24.66
CA THR A 425 4.04 25.71 -25.67
C THR A 425 2.78 26.22 -24.96
N VAL A 426 2.25 27.37 -25.38
CA VAL A 426 0.99 27.96 -24.87
C VAL A 426 0.00 28.32 -25.99
N ASP A 427 0.41 28.19 -27.25
CA ASP A 427 -0.43 28.50 -28.41
C ASP A 427 -1.49 27.40 -28.60
N PRO A 428 -2.81 27.71 -28.63
CA PRO A 428 -3.86 26.70 -28.69
C PRO A 428 -3.76 25.76 -29.90
N ASP A 429 -3.42 26.28 -31.08
CA ASP A 429 -3.34 25.48 -32.30
C ASP A 429 -2.11 24.55 -32.27
N ALA A 430 -0.98 25.00 -31.70
CA ALA A 430 0.17 24.14 -31.44
C ALA A 430 -0.12 23.06 -30.39
N LEU A 431 -0.87 23.39 -29.33
CA LEU A 431 -1.22 22.47 -28.25
C LEU A 431 -2.09 21.30 -28.71
N GLU A 432 -2.89 21.45 -29.77
CA GLU A 432 -3.61 20.34 -30.41
C GLU A 432 -2.69 19.23 -30.93
N MET A 433 -1.46 19.59 -31.32
CA MET A 433 -0.45 18.68 -31.86
C MET A 433 0.52 18.12 -30.81
N CYS A 434 0.48 18.61 -29.57
CA CYS A 434 1.30 18.12 -28.47
C CYS A 434 0.76 16.79 -27.93
N SER A 435 1.65 15.81 -27.73
CA SER A 435 1.37 14.55 -27.03
C SER A 435 2.01 14.59 -25.65
N GLN A 436 1.31 14.02 -24.68
CA GLN A 436 1.77 13.86 -23.31
C GLN A 436 2.66 12.63 -23.16
N TYR A 437 3.82 12.78 -22.50
CA TYR A 437 4.71 11.69 -22.14
C TYR A 437 5.24 11.87 -20.72
N MET A 438 5.23 10.81 -19.91
CA MET A 438 5.73 10.85 -18.53
C MET A 438 7.27 10.95 -18.41
N ASN A 439 7.99 11.15 -19.51
CA ASN A 439 9.46 11.08 -19.59
C ASN A 439 10.06 12.08 -20.60
N ASP A 440 9.37 13.18 -20.86
CA ASP A 440 9.82 14.22 -21.79
C ASP A 440 10.30 15.53 -21.14
N LYS A 441 10.26 15.61 -19.81
CA LYS A 441 10.58 16.77 -18.98
C LYS A 441 9.66 17.96 -19.24
N LEU A 442 8.41 17.69 -19.58
CA LEU A 442 7.33 18.66 -19.67
C LEU A 442 6.16 18.22 -18.76
N LEU A 443 5.33 19.18 -18.40
CA LEU A 443 4.06 18.98 -17.71
C LEU A 443 2.93 19.59 -18.54
N GLU A 444 1.81 18.89 -18.60
CA GLU A 444 0.59 19.37 -19.23
C GLU A 444 -0.25 20.19 -18.25
N VAL A 445 -0.57 21.43 -18.61
CA VAL A 445 -1.51 22.28 -17.86
C VAL A 445 -2.87 22.25 -18.56
N VAL A 446 -3.91 21.84 -17.84
CA VAL A 446 -5.29 21.80 -18.33
C VAL A 446 -6.25 22.62 -17.47
N GLY A 447 -7.25 23.21 -18.13
CA GLY A 447 -8.35 23.94 -17.51
C GLY A 447 -9.63 23.13 -17.52
N LEU A 448 -10.32 23.08 -16.38
CA LEU A 448 -11.63 22.45 -16.20
C LEU A 448 -12.72 23.51 -16.04
N GLU A 449 -13.76 23.46 -16.87
CA GLU A 449 -14.95 24.31 -16.82
C GLU A 449 -15.85 23.97 -15.63
N SER A 450 -15.98 22.67 -15.31
CA SER A 450 -16.87 22.18 -14.25
C SER A 450 -16.64 20.70 -13.92
N VAL A 451 -17.26 20.24 -12.85
CA VAL A 451 -17.36 18.80 -12.53
C VAL A 451 -18.12 18.01 -13.61
N VAL A 452 -19.06 18.65 -14.31
CA VAL A 452 -19.84 18.01 -15.40
C VAL A 452 -18.92 17.68 -16.57
N GLU A 453 -18.00 18.58 -16.92
CA GLU A 453 -16.98 18.33 -17.95
C GLU A 453 -16.07 17.15 -17.56
N MET A 454 -15.58 17.12 -16.32
CA MET A 454 -14.77 16.01 -15.81
C MET A 454 -15.54 14.67 -15.92
N GLY A 455 -16.83 14.66 -15.60
CA GLY A 455 -17.70 13.49 -15.77
C GLY A 455 -17.90 13.08 -17.23
N GLN A 456 -18.02 14.03 -18.16
CA GLN A 456 -18.06 13.78 -19.60
C GLN A 456 -16.75 13.18 -20.12
N ILE A 457 -15.60 13.62 -19.60
CA ILE A 457 -14.29 13.05 -19.97
C ILE A 457 -14.16 11.63 -19.43
N TYR A 458 -14.49 11.39 -18.15
CA TYR A 458 -14.46 10.06 -17.54
C TYR A 458 -15.38 9.04 -18.25
N THR A 459 -16.49 9.50 -18.84
CA THR A 459 -17.43 8.67 -19.60
C THR A 459 -17.14 8.60 -21.10
N GLY A 460 -16.14 9.33 -21.60
CA GLY A 460 -15.78 9.40 -23.03
C GLY A 460 -16.75 10.23 -23.89
N LEU A 461 -17.68 10.96 -23.29
CA LEU A 461 -18.59 11.89 -23.98
C LEU A 461 -17.87 13.18 -24.44
N LYS A 462 -16.81 13.58 -23.74
CA LYS A 462 -15.86 14.62 -24.14
C LYS A 462 -14.47 13.98 -24.21
N SER A 463 -13.65 14.33 -25.19
CA SER A 463 -12.35 13.67 -25.41
C SER A 463 -11.19 14.23 -24.58
N LYS A 464 -11.34 15.44 -24.03
CA LYS A 464 -10.32 16.16 -23.23
C LYS A 464 -10.90 17.39 -22.54
N ALA A 465 -10.13 17.91 -21.59
CA ALA A 465 -10.28 19.24 -21.01
C ALA A 465 -9.64 20.31 -21.93
N HIS A 466 -9.68 21.58 -21.51
CA HIS A 466 -8.97 22.66 -22.23
C HIS A 466 -7.46 22.53 -22.03
N ARG A 467 -6.69 22.35 -23.11
CA ARG A 467 -5.22 22.40 -23.08
C ARG A 467 -4.79 23.86 -22.93
N LEU A 468 -4.04 24.18 -21.88
CA LEU A 468 -3.60 25.55 -21.57
C LEU A 468 -2.10 25.77 -21.82
N ALA A 469 -1.27 24.78 -21.48
CA ALA A 469 0.16 24.80 -21.76
C ALA A 469 0.76 23.38 -21.73
N GLN A 470 1.95 23.24 -22.32
CA GLN A 470 2.88 22.13 -22.06
C GLN A 470 4.25 22.77 -21.78
N ALA A 471 4.85 22.53 -20.60
CA ALA A 471 6.02 23.31 -20.14
C ALA A 471 6.95 22.59 -19.15
N ALA A 472 8.24 22.98 -19.14
CA ALA A 472 9.28 22.46 -18.24
C ALA A 472 9.38 23.18 -16.88
N HIS A 473 8.70 24.31 -16.71
CA HIS A 473 8.57 25.05 -15.45
C HIS A 473 7.23 25.77 -15.42
N ILE A 474 6.46 25.56 -14.35
CA ILE A 474 5.15 26.19 -14.16
C ILE A 474 5.18 27.00 -12.87
N THR A 475 4.72 28.25 -12.94
CA THR A 475 4.48 29.11 -11.78
C THR A 475 3.01 29.51 -11.74
N ILE A 476 2.34 29.26 -10.62
CA ILE A 476 0.94 29.66 -10.40
C ILE A 476 0.90 30.58 -9.19
N ARG A 477 0.34 31.78 -9.34
CA ARG A 477 0.19 32.74 -8.23
C ARG A 477 -1.28 32.85 -7.87
N THR A 478 -1.65 32.58 -6.63
CA THR A 478 -3.03 32.69 -6.13
C THR A 478 -3.19 33.94 -5.25
N TYR A 479 -4.34 34.60 -5.38
CA TYR A 479 -4.70 35.83 -4.66
C TYR A 479 -5.83 35.61 -3.64
N LYS A 480 -6.33 34.38 -3.52
CA LYS A 480 -7.35 33.94 -2.58
C LYS A 480 -7.00 32.55 -2.07
N THR A 481 -7.52 32.19 -0.91
CA THR A 481 -7.46 30.82 -0.39
C THR A 481 -8.18 29.87 -1.35
N LEU A 482 -7.50 28.82 -1.80
CA LEU A 482 -8.04 27.82 -2.74
C LEU A 482 -7.78 26.40 -2.23
N PRO A 483 -8.68 25.43 -2.50
CA PRO A 483 -8.38 24.02 -2.32
C PRO A 483 -7.32 23.60 -3.34
N MET A 484 -6.33 22.82 -2.89
CA MET A 484 -5.27 22.22 -3.71
C MET A 484 -5.13 20.73 -3.40
N GLN A 485 -4.58 19.95 -4.32
CA GLN A 485 -4.26 18.54 -4.10
C GLN A 485 -3.05 18.09 -4.92
N ILE A 486 -2.31 17.11 -4.39
CA ILE A 486 -1.15 16.49 -5.02
C ILE A 486 -1.25 14.98 -4.91
N ASP A 487 -1.17 14.27 -6.03
CA ASP A 487 -1.29 12.81 -6.14
C ASP A 487 -2.51 12.20 -5.39
N GLY A 488 -3.57 13.00 -5.19
CA GLY A 488 -4.80 12.61 -4.47
C GLY A 488 -4.87 12.99 -2.99
N GLU A 489 -3.83 13.62 -2.42
CA GLU A 489 -3.83 14.14 -1.05
C GLU A 489 -4.12 15.66 -1.05
N PRO A 490 -5.24 16.12 -0.46
CA PRO A 490 -5.73 17.50 -0.57
C PRO A 490 -5.43 18.38 0.65
N TRP A 491 -5.43 19.70 0.46
CA TRP A 491 -5.30 20.70 1.53
C TRP A 491 -5.92 22.07 1.14
N MET A 492 -6.23 22.93 2.11
CA MET A 492 -6.61 24.32 1.88
C MET A 492 -5.40 25.25 1.94
N GLN A 493 -5.14 25.96 0.84
CA GLN A 493 -3.95 26.81 0.67
C GLN A 493 -4.33 28.30 0.64
N PRO A 494 -3.88 29.13 1.61
CA PRO A 494 -3.92 30.60 1.53
C PRO A 494 -3.18 31.16 0.29
N PRO A 495 -3.36 32.44 -0.05
CA PRO A 495 -2.68 33.10 -1.17
C PRO A 495 -1.17 32.77 -1.20
N CYS A 496 -0.67 32.33 -2.35
CA CYS A 496 0.69 31.82 -2.47
C CYS A 496 1.23 31.90 -3.91
N THR A 497 2.53 31.67 -4.05
CA THR A 497 3.16 31.30 -5.34
C THR A 497 3.54 29.82 -5.28
N VAL A 498 2.92 29.02 -6.13
CA VAL A 498 3.28 27.63 -6.41
C VAL A 498 4.28 27.62 -7.56
N SER A 499 5.40 26.91 -7.41
CA SER A 499 6.40 26.68 -8.45
C SER A 499 6.63 25.18 -8.63
N VAL A 500 6.51 24.68 -9.86
CA VAL A 500 6.69 23.27 -10.21
C VAL A 500 7.89 23.14 -11.15
N LEU A 501 8.94 22.48 -10.67
CA LEU A 501 10.25 22.38 -11.32
C LEU A 501 10.66 20.92 -11.53
N PHE A 502 11.40 20.66 -12.61
CA PHE A 502 11.96 19.34 -12.89
C PHE A 502 13.05 18.98 -11.88
N GLY A 503 12.82 17.92 -11.08
CA GLY A 503 13.71 17.52 -9.98
C GLY A 503 13.73 18.48 -8.78
N GLN A 504 14.36 18.04 -7.68
CA GLN A 504 14.49 18.86 -6.46
C GLN A 504 15.83 19.59 -6.37
N PRO A 505 15.89 20.85 -5.90
CA PRO A 505 17.15 21.53 -5.58
C PRO A 505 17.97 20.88 -4.46
N LYS A 506 17.37 19.97 -3.66
CA LYS A 506 17.97 19.35 -2.47
C LYS A 506 18.10 17.82 -2.52
N ARG A 507 17.61 17.16 -3.59
CA ARG A 507 17.79 15.72 -3.83
C ARG A 507 18.41 15.55 -5.22
N THR A 508 19.27 14.55 -5.40
CA THR A 508 20.04 14.28 -6.63
C THR A 508 19.21 13.81 -7.83
N MET A 509 17.89 14.05 -7.85
CA MET A 509 16.92 13.23 -8.57
C MET A 509 15.87 14.02 -9.35
N ASN A 510 15.65 13.57 -10.59
CA ASN A 510 14.67 14.13 -11.51
C ASN A 510 13.75 13.07 -12.17
N CYS A 511 14.13 11.79 -12.16
CA CYS A 511 13.38 10.67 -12.77
C CYS A 511 13.46 9.40 -11.91
N GLU A 512 12.54 8.46 -12.10
CA GLU A 512 12.55 7.11 -11.52
C GLU A 512 12.35 6.03 -12.59
N ASP A 513 12.96 4.86 -12.43
CA ASP A 513 12.73 3.72 -13.31
C ASP A 513 11.57 2.85 -12.81
N PHE A 514 10.59 2.62 -13.67
CA PHE A 514 9.46 1.72 -13.44
C PHE A 514 9.48 0.54 -14.40
N PHE A 515 8.82 -0.54 -14.04
CA PHE A 515 8.49 -1.61 -14.99
C PHE A 515 7.15 -1.31 -15.68
N MET A 516 7.08 -1.49 -16.99
CA MET A 516 5.84 -1.45 -17.79
C MET A 516 5.37 -2.88 -18.11
N HIS A 517 4.08 -3.15 -17.96
CA HIS A 517 3.52 -4.50 -18.10
C HIS A 517 3.78 -5.10 -19.51
N PRO A 518 4.28 -6.35 -19.63
CA PRO A 518 4.79 -6.92 -20.88
C PRO A 518 3.72 -7.11 -21.97
N GLY A 519 2.45 -7.20 -21.60
CA GLY A 519 1.34 -7.29 -22.56
C GLY A 519 1.13 -6.04 -23.43
N TYR A 520 1.85 -4.94 -23.18
CA TYR A 520 1.71 -3.68 -23.92
C TYR A 520 2.94 -3.38 -24.81
N HIS A 521 3.19 -4.26 -25.78
CA HIS A 521 4.07 -3.92 -26.91
C HIS A 521 3.30 -3.05 -27.92
N SER A 522 3.13 -1.76 -27.62
CA SER A 522 2.74 -0.82 -28.68
C SER A 522 3.89 -0.67 -29.68
N VAL A 523 3.57 -0.60 -30.97
CA VAL A 523 4.50 -0.66 -32.10
C VAL A 523 5.48 0.54 -32.14
N SER A 524 5.30 1.51 -31.23
CA SER A 524 6.02 2.78 -31.16
C SER A 524 7.36 2.73 -30.45
N MET A 525 7.62 1.73 -29.59
CA MET A 525 8.76 1.75 -28.65
C MET A 525 10.03 1.04 -29.17
N LEU A 526 10.09 0.74 -30.48
CA LEU A 526 11.21 0.04 -31.13
C LEU A 526 12.29 0.97 -31.73
N ILE A 527 12.24 2.27 -31.42
CA ILE A 527 13.19 3.28 -31.91
C ILE A 527 13.97 3.89 -30.73
N CYS A 528 14.98 3.14 -30.27
CA CYS A 528 16.30 3.62 -29.83
C CYS A 528 17.02 2.53 -29.03
N LEU A 529 17.91 1.78 -29.69
CA LEU A 529 19.34 1.69 -29.37
C LEU A 529 20.02 0.70 -30.33
N GLN A 530 21.22 1.07 -30.81
CA GLN A 530 22.16 0.19 -31.52
C GLN A 530 23.14 -0.46 -30.52
#